data_AF-A0AAW9QS07-F1
#
_entry.id   AF-A0AAW9QS07-F1
#
_cell.length_a   1.000
_cell.length_b   1.000
_cell.length_c   1.000
_cell.angle_alpha   90.00
_cell.angle_beta   90.00
_cell.angle_gamma   90.00
#
_symmetry.space_group_name_H-M   'P 1'
#
loop_
_entity.id
_entity.type
_entity.pdbx_description
1 polymer ?
#
loop_
_entity_poly.entity_id
_entity_poly.type
_entity_poly.pdbx_seq_one_letter_code
_entity_poly.pdbx_strand_id
1 'polypeptide(L)'
;MVVTLAKGTNNVKVIPSNPESKIAQLLKIEKPAGTDRKEEESLLLRINLPSGREREVKVRWIDTPGEAWSKTEWRESQPDVYKDLLRSLGQSQAVLLLLPPYRYQTRSQDLDNQDDTAEFLDPDTWKAEISERLALLREHCPRVQHILISIHKADLFYNLDDEENRWQYDPDRSFRWAEHDRHIRETYFFLAEDIIRDHNSHPPYLSPKFFVTTIHRPTLLELPWIYLGAYLANA
;
A
#
# COMPACT_ATOMS: atom_id res chain seq x y z
N MET A 1 4.91 -7.09 -1.63
CA MET A 1 3.86 -6.65 -2.58
C MET A 1 4.31 -6.71 -4.05
N VAL A 2 5.28 -5.89 -4.50
CA VAL A 2 5.69 -5.82 -5.93
C VAL A 2 6.22 -7.15 -6.47
N VAL A 3 7.01 -7.89 -5.70
CA VAL A 3 7.51 -9.23 -6.09
C VAL A 3 6.36 -10.19 -6.38
N THR A 4 5.31 -10.19 -5.56
CA THR A 4 4.12 -11.04 -5.77
C THR A 4 3.40 -10.67 -7.06
N LEU A 5 3.26 -9.37 -7.35
CA LEU A 5 2.67 -8.90 -8.61
C LEU A 5 3.54 -9.28 -9.83
N ALA A 6 4.85 -9.27 -9.68
CA ALA A 6 5.78 -9.68 -10.72
C ALA A 6 5.74 -11.19 -11.00
N LYS A 7 5.33 -12.03 -10.03
CA LYS A 7 5.07 -13.46 -10.25
C LYS A 7 3.84 -13.73 -11.14
N GLY A 8 3.08 -12.69 -11.45
CA GLY A 8 1.94 -12.73 -12.35
C GLY A 8 0.63 -12.73 -11.58
N THR A 9 -0.18 -11.72 -11.85
CA THR A 9 -1.56 -11.63 -11.37
C THR A 9 -2.49 -11.40 -12.56
N ASN A 10 -3.81 -11.48 -12.37
CA ASN A 10 -4.77 -11.58 -13.48
C ASN A 10 -4.84 -10.30 -14.34
N ASN A 11 -4.72 -9.14 -13.71
CA ASN A 11 -4.98 -7.83 -14.30
C ASN A 11 -3.78 -6.89 -14.26
N VAL A 12 -2.76 -7.21 -13.47
CA VAL A 12 -1.55 -6.41 -13.33
C VAL A 12 -0.34 -7.31 -13.60
N LYS A 13 0.57 -6.86 -14.44
CA LYS A 13 1.88 -7.49 -14.62
C LYS A 13 2.96 -6.45 -14.37
N VAL A 14 3.91 -6.81 -13.52
CA VAL A 14 5.08 -6.00 -13.24
C VAL A 14 6.25 -6.58 -14.02
N ILE A 15 6.79 -5.82 -14.95
CA ILE A 15 7.93 -6.21 -15.78
C ILE A 15 9.12 -5.34 -15.37
N PRO A 16 10.18 -5.93 -14.79
CA PRO A 16 11.42 -5.21 -14.53
C PRO A 16 12.04 -4.70 -15.82
N SER A 17 12.55 -3.46 -15.82
CA SER A 17 13.19 -2.91 -17.02
C SER A 17 14.59 -3.50 -17.30
N ASN A 18 15.20 -4.16 -16.29
CA ASN A 18 16.50 -4.81 -16.39
C ASN A 18 16.40 -6.25 -15.84
N PRO A 19 16.84 -7.28 -16.58
CA PRO A 19 16.93 -8.66 -16.09
C PRO A 19 17.79 -8.85 -14.84
N GLU A 20 18.71 -7.92 -14.57
CA GLU A 20 19.56 -7.90 -13.38
C GLU A 20 18.96 -7.09 -12.22
N SER A 21 17.75 -6.52 -12.36
CA SER A 21 17.13 -5.75 -11.27
C SER A 21 16.87 -6.63 -10.04
N LYS A 22 16.78 -6.02 -8.85
CA LYS A 22 16.47 -6.74 -7.62
C LYS A 22 15.12 -7.43 -7.74
N ILE A 23 14.09 -6.81 -8.33
CA ILE A 23 12.81 -7.49 -8.57
C ILE A 23 13.00 -8.73 -9.46
N ALA A 24 13.78 -8.65 -10.55
CA ALA A 24 14.06 -9.79 -11.41
C ALA A 24 14.83 -10.92 -10.68
N GLN A 25 15.70 -10.56 -9.74
CA GLN A 25 16.41 -11.52 -8.87
C GLN A 25 15.48 -12.13 -7.81
N LEU A 26 14.64 -11.32 -7.15
CA LEU A 26 13.70 -11.73 -6.13
C LEU A 26 12.58 -12.63 -6.67
N LEU A 27 12.26 -12.53 -7.97
CA LEU A 27 11.38 -13.50 -8.64
C LEU A 27 11.90 -14.94 -8.53
N LYS A 28 13.21 -15.13 -8.40
CA LYS A 28 13.86 -16.44 -8.26
C LYS A 28 13.95 -16.93 -6.81
N ILE A 29 13.50 -16.12 -5.84
CA ILE A 29 13.60 -16.40 -4.40
C ILE A 29 12.19 -16.64 -3.83
N GLU A 30 12.06 -17.62 -2.93
CA GLU A 30 10.77 -18.01 -2.35
C GLU A 30 10.23 -17.00 -1.33
N LYS A 31 11.10 -16.37 -0.53
CA LYS A 31 10.73 -15.38 0.50
C LYS A 31 11.65 -14.16 0.47
N PRO A 32 11.20 -13.01 -0.07
CA PRO A 32 11.95 -11.76 0.02
C PRO A 32 11.94 -11.23 1.46
N ALA A 33 13.09 -10.75 1.94
CA ALA A 33 13.22 -10.07 3.22
C ALA A 33 12.73 -8.61 3.15
N GLY A 34 12.63 -7.95 4.31
CA GLY A 34 12.36 -6.52 4.40
C GLY A 34 13.43 -5.66 3.69
N THR A 35 13.10 -4.40 3.46
CA THR A 35 13.99 -3.46 2.77
C THR A 35 14.75 -2.63 3.79
N ASP A 36 16.09 -2.74 3.79
CA ASP A 36 16.95 -2.08 4.79
C ASP A 36 17.49 -0.71 4.30
N ARG A 37 17.30 -0.39 3.02
CA ARG A 37 17.79 0.84 2.37
C ARG A 37 16.83 1.31 1.30
N LYS A 38 16.91 2.58 0.91
CA LYS A 38 16.14 3.11 -0.23
C LYS A 38 16.53 2.35 -1.50
N GLU A 39 15.55 1.83 -2.22
CA GLU A 39 15.77 1.14 -3.49
C GLU A 39 14.92 1.78 -4.58
N GLU A 40 15.53 2.04 -5.73
CA GLU A 40 14.84 2.63 -6.87
C GLU A 40 14.95 1.71 -8.08
N GLU A 41 13.82 1.39 -8.71
CA GLU A 41 13.78 0.61 -9.94
C GLU A 41 12.82 1.21 -10.97
N SER A 42 13.19 1.13 -12.24
CA SER A 42 12.26 1.38 -13.33
C SER A 42 11.47 0.10 -13.63
N LEU A 43 10.15 0.19 -13.51
CA LEU A 43 9.22 -0.91 -13.78
C LEU A 43 8.28 -0.52 -14.92
N LEU A 44 7.96 -1.49 -15.77
CA LEU A 44 6.86 -1.41 -16.71
C LEU A 44 5.67 -2.17 -16.12
N LEU A 45 4.59 -1.44 -15.83
CA LEU A 45 3.32 -2.02 -15.41
C LEU A 45 2.45 -2.22 -16.64
N ARG A 46 1.88 -3.41 -16.78
CA ARG A 46 0.82 -3.72 -17.75
C ARG A 46 -0.47 -3.97 -16.99
N ILE A 47 -1.48 -3.16 -17.26
CA ILE A 47 -2.71 -3.12 -16.46
C ILE A 47 -3.92 -3.27 -17.39
N ASN A 48 -4.74 -4.28 -17.15
CA ASN A 48 -6.03 -4.42 -17.83
C ASN A 48 -7.01 -3.39 -17.28
N LEU A 49 -7.51 -2.49 -18.13
CA LEU A 49 -8.46 -1.45 -17.78
C LEU A 49 -9.76 -1.59 -18.59
N PRO A 50 -10.88 -0.99 -18.15
CA PRO A 50 -12.18 -1.25 -18.78
C PRO A 50 -12.38 -0.67 -20.18
N SER A 51 -11.39 0.03 -20.70
CA SER A 51 -11.36 0.50 -22.09
C SER A 51 -11.08 -0.61 -23.11
N GLY A 52 -10.90 -1.86 -22.67
CA GLY A 52 -10.62 -3.02 -23.53
C GLY A 52 -9.20 -3.06 -24.07
N ARG A 53 -8.29 -2.22 -23.55
CA ARG A 53 -6.87 -2.23 -23.92
C ARG A 53 -6.00 -2.34 -22.67
N GLU A 54 -5.02 -3.25 -22.71
CA GLU A 54 -3.95 -3.30 -21.72
C GLU A 54 -3.19 -1.97 -21.78
N ARG A 55 -3.05 -1.33 -20.62
CA ARG A 55 -2.33 -0.07 -20.48
C ARG A 55 -0.93 -0.34 -19.97
N GLU A 56 0.05 0.22 -20.69
CA GLU A 56 1.44 0.25 -20.25
C GLU A 56 1.73 1.54 -19.48
N VAL A 57 2.21 1.41 -18.24
CA VAL A 57 2.62 2.53 -17.38
C VAL A 57 4.06 2.30 -16.94
N LYS A 58 4.96 3.19 -17.34
CA LYS A 58 6.34 3.20 -16.86
C LYS A 58 6.39 3.94 -15.54
N VAL A 59 6.90 3.30 -14.50
CA VAL A 59 7.03 3.90 -13.16
C VAL A 59 8.46 3.79 -12.69
N ARG A 60 8.91 4.83 -11.98
CA ARG A 60 10.06 4.72 -11.09
C ARG A 60 9.51 4.32 -9.72
N TRP A 61 9.65 3.05 -9.38
CA TRP A 61 9.27 2.53 -8.08
C TRP A 61 10.38 2.82 -7.08
N ILE A 62 9.99 3.32 -5.92
CA ILE A 62 10.89 3.65 -4.81
C ILE A 62 10.41 2.85 -3.60
N ASP A 63 11.22 1.89 -3.17
CA ASP A 63 11.03 1.18 -1.91
C ASP A 63 11.81 1.86 -0.80
N THR A 64 11.24 1.88 0.39
CA THR A 64 11.82 2.61 1.52
C THR A 64 11.88 1.72 2.75
N PRO A 65 12.93 1.86 3.58
CA PRO A 65 13.02 1.08 4.80
C PRO A 65 11.92 1.46 5.79
N GLY A 66 11.23 0.46 6.34
CA GLY A 66 10.14 0.69 7.29
C GLY A 66 10.60 1.45 8.54
N GLU A 67 11.81 1.16 9.01
CA GLU A 67 12.41 1.79 10.19
C GLU A 67 12.60 3.30 10.04
N ALA A 68 12.81 3.81 8.81
CA ALA A 68 12.92 5.24 8.58
C ALA A 68 11.64 5.99 8.92
N TRP A 69 10.50 5.30 8.91
CA TRP A 69 9.20 5.87 9.22
C TRP A 69 8.80 5.58 10.66
N SER A 70 9.11 4.39 11.20
CA SER A 70 8.65 3.95 12.53
C SER A 70 9.63 4.19 13.68
N LYS A 71 10.93 4.41 13.43
CA LYS A 71 11.95 4.51 14.48
C LYS A 71 12.65 5.86 14.49
N THR A 72 12.58 6.57 15.61
CA THR A 72 13.26 7.85 15.78
C THR A 72 14.78 7.68 15.77
N GLU A 73 15.29 6.62 16.38
CA GLU A 73 16.74 6.31 16.46
C GLU A 73 17.34 6.08 15.07
N TRP A 74 16.56 5.51 14.14
CA TRP A 74 16.98 5.34 12.76
C TRP A 74 17.12 6.70 12.07
N ARG A 75 16.12 7.58 12.24
CA ARG A 75 16.12 8.93 11.66
C ARG A 75 17.28 9.78 12.19
N GLU A 76 17.61 9.64 13.47
CA GLU A 76 18.72 10.35 14.11
C GLU A 76 20.10 9.82 13.70
N SER A 77 20.23 8.50 13.49
CA SER A 77 21.48 7.89 13.04
C SER A 77 21.74 8.08 11.54
N GLN A 78 20.69 8.32 10.74
CA GLN A 78 20.79 8.49 9.28
C GLN A 78 20.02 9.74 8.76
N PRO A 79 20.34 10.95 9.25
CA PRO A 79 19.53 12.14 8.99
C PRO A 79 19.54 12.57 7.52
N ASP A 80 20.65 12.40 6.81
CA ASP A 80 20.75 12.76 5.40
C ASP A 80 20.00 11.78 4.50
N VAL A 81 19.99 10.49 4.86
CA VAL A 81 19.17 9.47 4.18
C VAL A 81 17.69 9.77 4.39
N TYR A 82 17.29 10.09 5.61
CA TYR A 82 15.90 10.47 5.91
C TYR A 82 15.45 11.72 5.13
N LYS A 83 16.30 12.76 5.04
CA LYS A 83 16.01 13.94 4.20
C LYS A 83 15.84 13.59 2.73
N ASP A 84 16.64 12.68 2.20
CA ASP A 84 16.51 12.23 0.82
C ASP A 84 15.23 11.42 0.58
N LEU A 85 14.81 10.60 1.56
CA LEU A 85 13.52 9.92 1.55
C LEU A 85 12.37 10.93 1.52
N LEU A 86 12.37 11.95 2.38
CA LEU A 86 11.35 13.00 2.38
C LEU A 86 11.30 13.77 1.05
N ARG A 87 12.46 14.06 0.45
CA ARG A 87 12.54 14.69 -0.87
C ARG A 87 11.92 13.79 -1.95
N SER A 88 12.26 12.50 -1.95
CA SER A 88 11.74 11.52 -2.91
C SER A 88 10.22 11.38 -2.79
N LEU A 89 9.72 11.33 -1.55
CA LEU A 89 8.30 11.29 -1.23
C LEU A 89 7.55 12.50 -1.78
N GLY A 90 8.04 13.72 -1.50
CA GLY A 90 7.39 14.96 -1.96
C GLY A 90 7.45 15.21 -3.48
N GLN A 91 8.34 14.50 -4.19
CA GLN A 91 8.46 14.53 -5.66
C GLN A 91 7.67 13.42 -6.36
N SER A 92 7.06 12.50 -5.60
CA SER A 92 6.34 11.35 -6.17
C SER A 92 4.98 11.79 -6.74
N GLN A 93 4.55 11.16 -7.82
CA GLN A 93 3.19 11.38 -8.36
C GLN A 93 2.14 10.66 -7.50
N ALA A 94 2.52 9.50 -6.96
CA ALA A 94 1.69 8.67 -6.11
C ALA A 94 2.48 8.11 -4.94
N VAL A 95 1.80 7.89 -3.81
CA VAL A 95 2.34 7.25 -2.61
C VAL A 95 1.41 6.12 -2.20
N LEU A 96 1.98 4.93 -1.98
CA LEU A 96 1.28 3.79 -1.38
C LEU A 96 1.85 3.58 0.04
N LEU A 97 1.09 4.02 1.03
CA LEU A 97 1.39 3.80 2.45
C LEU A 97 0.91 2.42 2.86
N LEU A 98 1.83 1.55 3.29
CA LEU A 98 1.51 0.25 3.85
C LEU A 98 1.51 0.34 5.38
N LEU A 99 0.36 0.07 5.98
CA LEU A 99 0.18 -0.03 7.42
C LEU A 99 0.18 -1.50 7.84
N PRO A 100 0.75 -1.83 9.01
CA PRO A 100 0.62 -3.17 9.56
C PRO A 100 -0.82 -3.44 10.01
N PRO A 101 -1.17 -4.72 10.19
CA PRO A 101 -2.40 -5.11 10.85
C PRO A 101 -2.37 -4.72 12.34
N TYR A 102 -3.55 -4.57 12.95
CA TYR A 102 -3.71 -4.25 14.37
C TYR A 102 -4.61 -5.27 15.07
N ARG A 103 -4.49 -5.35 16.40
CA ARG A 103 -5.31 -6.25 17.22
C ARG A 103 -6.75 -5.73 17.30
N TYR A 104 -7.67 -6.49 16.72
CA TYR A 104 -9.10 -6.24 16.84
C TYR A 104 -9.67 -7.09 18.00
N GLN A 105 -10.26 -6.46 19.02
CA GLN A 105 -10.76 -7.15 20.21
C GLN A 105 -11.82 -8.23 19.88
N THR A 106 -12.53 -8.07 18.77
CA THR A 106 -13.72 -8.86 18.42
C THR A 106 -13.41 -10.22 17.77
N ARG A 107 -12.14 -10.58 17.57
CA ARG A 107 -11.74 -11.90 17.00
C ARG A 107 -10.83 -12.72 17.91
N SER A 108 -11.04 -12.59 19.21
CA SER A 108 -10.35 -13.37 20.25
C SER A 108 -10.70 -14.88 20.26
N GLN A 109 -11.44 -15.40 19.26
CA GLN A 109 -11.93 -16.79 19.27
C GLN A 109 -11.15 -17.77 18.38
N ASP A 110 -10.33 -17.30 17.43
CA ASP A 110 -9.61 -18.20 16.49
C ASP A 110 -8.07 -18.07 16.53
N LEU A 111 -7.53 -17.19 17.39
CA LEU A 111 -6.08 -16.99 17.54
C LEU A 111 -5.53 -17.91 18.64
N ASP A 112 -5.63 -19.22 18.45
CA ASP A 112 -5.06 -20.23 19.36
C ASP A 112 -3.52 -20.28 19.33
N ASN A 113 -2.89 -19.59 18.37
CA ASN A 113 -1.43 -19.46 18.28
C ASN A 113 -0.99 -18.05 18.73
N GLN A 114 -0.61 -17.93 19.99
CA GLN A 114 -0.12 -16.67 20.58
C GLN A 114 1.11 -16.09 19.85
N ASP A 115 1.91 -16.92 19.17
CA ASP A 115 3.15 -16.49 18.49
C ASP A 115 2.92 -15.58 17.26
N ASP A 116 1.81 -15.74 16.52
CA ASP A 116 1.53 -14.92 15.33
C ASP A 116 0.99 -13.52 15.67
N THR A 117 0.54 -13.31 16.93
CA THR A 117 -0.07 -12.05 17.38
C THR A 117 0.93 -11.03 17.91
N ALA A 118 2.18 -11.44 18.14
CA ALA A 118 3.24 -10.58 18.67
C ALA A 118 3.58 -9.39 17.74
N GLU A 119 3.32 -9.53 16.44
CA GLU A 119 3.54 -8.48 15.42
C GLU A 119 2.40 -7.47 15.30
N PHE A 120 1.23 -7.70 15.93
CA PHE A 120 0.11 -6.78 15.80
C PHE A 120 0.22 -5.62 16.77
N LEU A 121 0.10 -4.41 16.22
CA LEU A 121 -0.02 -3.21 17.02
C LEU A 121 -1.33 -3.23 17.82
N ASP A 122 -1.29 -2.72 19.05
CA ASP A 122 -2.52 -2.41 19.76
C ASP A 122 -3.26 -1.24 19.06
N PRO A 123 -4.58 -1.11 19.26
CA PRO A 123 -5.39 -0.08 18.63
C PRO A 123 -4.88 1.36 18.82
N ASP A 124 -4.35 1.71 19.99
CA ASP A 124 -3.91 3.08 20.28
C ASP A 124 -2.58 3.39 19.59
N THR A 125 -1.63 2.45 19.62
CA THR A 125 -0.39 2.56 18.86
C THR A 125 -0.67 2.64 17.36
N TRP A 126 -1.58 1.81 16.82
CA TRP A 126 -1.93 1.85 15.41
C TRP A 126 -2.57 3.20 14.99
N LYS A 127 -3.47 3.75 15.82
CA LYS A 127 -4.03 5.09 15.62
C LYS A 127 -2.97 6.19 15.66
N ALA A 128 -2.00 6.09 16.57
CA ALA A 128 -0.90 7.04 16.64
C ALA A 128 -0.03 6.97 15.38
N GLU A 129 0.28 5.77 14.88
CA GLU A 129 1.04 5.59 13.65
C GLU A 129 0.32 6.19 12.45
N ILE A 130 -0.95 5.86 12.20
CA ILE A 130 -1.68 6.43 11.06
C ILE A 130 -1.77 7.96 11.16
N SER A 131 -1.95 8.51 12.37
CA SER A 131 -1.95 9.95 12.60
C SER A 131 -0.61 10.59 12.23
N GLU A 132 0.52 10.03 12.70
CA GLU A 132 1.87 10.51 12.37
C GLU A 132 2.13 10.44 10.87
N ARG A 133 1.77 9.32 10.21
CA ARG A 133 1.96 9.15 8.76
C ARG A 133 1.13 10.12 7.95
N LEU A 134 -0.13 10.35 8.34
CA LEU A 134 -1.00 11.33 7.70
C LEU A 134 -0.45 12.75 7.87
N ALA A 135 0.01 13.13 9.07
CA ALA A 135 0.65 14.42 9.30
C ALA A 135 1.90 14.61 8.41
N LEU A 136 2.76 13.60 8.32
CA LEU A 136 3.95 13.59 7.46
C LEU A 136 3.58 13.76 5.99
N LEU A 137 2.56 13.05 5.50
CA LEU A 137 2.07 13.20 4.13
C LEU A 137 1.55 14.62 3.89
N ARG A 138 0.81 15.22 4.82
CA ARG A 138 0.35 16.61 4.66
C ARG A 138 1.51 17.59 4.52
N GLU A 139 2.52 17.44 5.36
CA GLU A 139 3.66 18.35 5.43
C GLU A 139 4.57 18.21 4.20
N HIS A 140 4.87 16.98 3.79
CA HIS A 140 5.90 16.72 2.79
C HIS A 140 5.36 16.36 1.40
N CYS A 141 4.05 16.11 1.25
CA CYS A 141 3.45 15.67 -0.01
C CYS A 141 2.41 16.65 -0.61
N PRO A 142 2.59 17.99 -0.59
CA PRO A 142 1.55 18.91 -1.04
C PRO A 142 1.23 18.82 -2.54
N ARG A 143 2.07 18.13 -3.32
CA ARG A 143 1.91 17.95 -4.79
C ARG A 143 1.60 16.51 -5.20
N VAL A 144 1.58 15.57 -4.25
CA VAL A 144 1.26 14.16 -4.56
C VAL A 144 -0.21 14.08 -4.97
N GLN A 145 -0.48 13.53 -6.15
CA GLN A 145 -1.83 13.48 -6.72
C GLN A 145 -2.63 12.29 -6.19
N HIS A 146 -1.94 11.19 -5.88
CA HIS A 146 -2.58 9.95 -5.47
C HIS A 146 -1.95 9.41 -4.20
N ILE A 147 -2.70 9.44 -3.10
CA ILE A 147 -2.32 8.81 -1.85
C ILE A 147 -3.20 7.58 -1.67
N LEU A 148 -2.58 6.42 -1.55
CA LEU A 148 -3.22 5.16 -1.26
C LEU A 148 -2.73 4.68 0.09
N ILE A 149 -3.64 4.23 0.95
CA ILE A 149 -3.34 3.70 2.27
C ILE A 149 -3.87 2.28 2.31
N SER A 150 -3.00 1.33 2.62
CA SER A 150 -3.36 -0.09 2.66
C SER A 150 -2.96 -0.72 3.99
N ILE A 151 -3.89 -1.42 4.63
CA ILE A 151 -3.52 -2.39 5.66
C ILE A 151 -3.02 -3.64 4.93
N HIS A 152 -1.73 -3.93 5.09
CA HIS A 152 -1.09 -5.08 4.47
C HIS A 152 -1.09 -6.29 5.43
N LYS A 153 -0.97 -7.51 4.87
CA LYS A 153 -1.11 -8.77 5.61
C LYS A 153 -2.48 -8.91 6.30
N ALA A 154 -3.54 -8.44 5.64
CA ALA A 154 -4.88 -8.42 6.25
C ALA A 154 -5.48 -9.81 6.55
N ASP A 155 -4.96 -10.85 5.89
CA ASP A 155 -5.26 -12.25 6.16
C ASP A 155 -4.90 -12.69 7.60
N LEU A 156 -3.97 -11.98 8.25
CA LEU A 156 -3.56 -12.31 9.61
C LEU A 156 -4.61 -11.95 10.68
N PHE A 157 -5.58 -11.09 10.36
CA PHE A 157 -6.61 -10.68 11.33
C PHE A 157 -8.04 -10.79 10.80
N TYR A 158 -8.25 -10.92 9.48
CA TYR A 158 -9.57 -11.00 8.86
C TYR A 158 -9.65 -12.12 7.81
N ASN A 159 -10.81 -12.80 7.71
CA ASN A 159 -11.03 -13.72 6.59
C ASN A 159 -11.43 -12.91 5.35
N LEU A 160 -10.54 -12.89 4.37
CA LEU A 160 -10.69 -12.09 3.16
C LEU A 160 -11.47 -12.77 2.03
N ASP A 161 -12.02 -13.98 2.23
CA ASP A 161 -12.81 -14.67 1.19
C ASP A 161 -13.98 -13.81 0.69
N ASP A 162 -14.74 -13.22 1.61
CA ASP A 162 -15.88 -12.36 1.26
C ASP A 162 -15.42 -11.06 0.57
N GLU A 163 -14.28 -10.50 0.99
CA GLU A 163 -13.71 -9.30 0.37
C GLU A 163 -13.22 -9.57 -1.05
N GLU A 164 -12.53 -10.70 -1.26
CA GLU A 164 -12.05 -11.10 -2.58
C GLU A 164 -13.23 -11.30 -3.55
N ASN A 165 -14.27 -12.01 -3.10
CA ASN A 165 -15.46 -12.24 -3.92
C ASN A 165 -16.23 -10.95 -4.21
N ARG A 166 -16.29 -10.02 -3.25
CA ARG A 166 -17.03 -8.77 -3.40
C ARG A 166 -16.31 -7.74 -4.28
N TRP A 167 -14.99 -7.69 -4.17
CA TRP A 167 -14.14 -6.66 -4.80
C TRP A 167 -13.23 -7.23 -5.89
N GLN A 168 -13.60 -8.37 -6.45
CA GLN A 168 -12.92 -8.89 -7.63
C GLN A 168 -13.00 -7.86 -8.76
N TYR A 169 -11.83 -7.49 -9.28
CA TYR A 169 -11.75 -6.62 -10.44
C TYR A 169 -12.08 -7.40 -11.72
N ASP A 170 -13.03 -6.86 -12.48
CA ASP A 170 -13.42 -7.35 -13.80
C ASP A 170 -13.15 -6.21 -14.81
N PRO A 171 -12.21 -6.39 -15.76
CA PRO A 171 -11.95 -5.37 -16.77
C PRO A 171 -13.14 -5.16 -17.71
N ASP A 172 -14.08 -6.09 -17.85
CA ASP A 172 -15.25 -5.88 -18.72
C ASP A 172 -16.35 -5.05 -18.04
N ARG A 173 -16.16 -4.67 -16.77
CA ARG A 173 -17.13 -3.91 -15.97
C ARG A 173 -16.49 -2.69 -15.32
N SER A 174 -17.31 -1.68 -15.04
CA SER A 174 -16.85 -0.54 -14.23
C SER A 174 -16.68 -0.97 -12.78
N PHE A 175 -15.49 -0.76 -12.22
CA PHE A 175 -15.23 -1.01 -10.81
C PHE A 175 -15.85 0.09 -9.94
N ARG A 176 -16.53 -0.29 -8.87
CA ARG A 176 -17.26 0.63 -7.97
C ARG A 176 -16.32 1.22 -6.92
N TRP A 177 -15.36 2.04 -7.35
CA TRP A 177 -14.31 2.61 -6.49
C TRP A 177 -14.85 3.35 -5.26
N ALA A 178 -15.93 4.12 -5.40
CA ALA A 178 -16.52 4.85 -4.28
C ALA A 178 -17.17 3.93 -3.25
N GLU A 179 -17.80 2.84 -3.69
CA GLU A 179 -18.40 1.84 -2.77
C GLU A 179 -17.32 1.03 -2.06
N HIS A 180 -16.28 0.62 -2.79
CA HIS A 180 -15.11 -0.05 -2.23
C HIS A 180 -14.44 0.81 -1.15
N ASP A 181 -14.08 2.05 -1.49
CA ASP A 181 -13.38 2.95 -0.58
C ASP A 181 -14.17 3.18 0.72
N ARG A 182 -15.49 3.42 0.61
CA ARG A 182 -16.38 3.54 1.76
C ARG A 182 -16.41 2.27 2.62
N HIS A 183 -16.61 1.11 1.99
CA HIS A 183 -16.67 -0.17 2.71
C HIS A 183 -15.36 -0.47 3.44
N ILE A 184 -14.22 -0.28 2.77
CA ILE A 184 -12.91 -0.54 3.39
C ILE A 184 -12.67 0.41 4.57
N ARG A 185 -13.03 1.69 4.43
CA ARG A 185 -12.92 2.67 5.52
C ARG A 185 -13.78 2.29 6.72
N GLU A 186 -15.06 2.02 6.49
CA GLU A 186 -16.04 1.69 7.53
C GLU A 186 -15.73 0.35 8.22
N THR A 187 -15.10 -0.59 7.51
CA THR A 187 -14.82 -1.95 8.04
C THR A 187 -13.45 -2.03 8.72
N TYR A 188 -12.41 -1.51 8.07
CA TYR A 188 -11.01 -1.75 8.50
C TYR A 188 -10.32 -0.54 9.09
N PHE A 189 -10.75 0.67 8.74
CA PHE A 189 -10.16 1.93 9.23
C PHE A 189 -11.05 2.65 10.26
N PHE A 190 -12.13 2.01 10.71
CA PHE A 190 -13.13 2.64 11.57
C PHE A 190 -12.53 3.24 12.86
N LEU A 191 -11.47 2.62 13.41
CA LEU A 191 -10.77 3.12 14.60
C LEU A 191 -10.10 4.48 14.41
N ALA A 192 -9.75 4.82 13.17
CA ALA A 192 -9.07 6.07 12.82
C ALA A 192 -9.95 6.98 11.96
N GLU A 193 -11.26 6.74 11.90
CA GLU A 193 -12.17 7.52 11.04
C GLU A 193 -12.21 9.00 11.44
N ASP A 194 -12.08 9.31 12.74
CA ASP A 194 -11.95 10.67 13.24
C ASP A 194 -10.64 11.33 12.80
N ILE A 195 -9.52 10.61 12.89
CA ILE A 195 -8.19 11.04 12.42
C ILE A 195 -8.19 11.27 10.91
N ILE A 196 -8.79 10.36 10.14
CA ILE A 196 -8.89 10.46 8.68
C ILE A 196 -9.79 11.63 8.28
N ARG A 197 -10.94 11.80 8.95
CA ARG A 197 -11.86 12.91 8.68
C ARG A 197 -11.22 14.26 9.00
N ASP A 198 -10.57 14.37 10.15
CA ASP A 198 -9.76 15.56 10.50
C ASP A 198 -8.65 15.77 9.47
N HIS A 199 -8.04 14.69 9.01
CA HIS A 199 -6.97 14.81 8.05
C HIS A 199 -7.43 15.46 6.74
N ASN A 200 -8.58 15.01 6.25
CA ASN A 200 -9.18 15.43 5.00
C ASN A 200 -9.89 16.78 5.07
N SER A 201 -10.12 17.35 6.26
CA SER A 201 -10.76 18.67 6.43
C SER A 201 -9.77 19.85 6.41
N HIS A 202 -8.46 19.57 6.38
CA HIS A 202 -7.40 20.58 6.40
C HIS A 202 -6.68 20.69 5.06
N PRO A 203 -6.33 21.91 4.60
CA PRO A 203 -5.47 22.08 3.43
C PRO A 203 -4.04 21.53 3.64
N PRO A 204 -3.39 20.97 2.60
CA PRO A 204 -3.98 20.56 1.32
C PRO A 204 -5.00 19.44 1.51
N TYR A 205 -6.16 19.54 0.85
CA TYR A 205 -7.20 18.52 0.91
C TYR A 205 -6.73 17.25 0.20
N LEU A 206 -6.05 16.38 0.94
CA LEU A 206 -5.64 15.07 0.48
C LEU A 206 -6.86 14.15 0.56
N SER A 207 -7.19 13.44 -0.53
CA SER A 207 -8.27 12.45 -0.56
C SER A 207 -7.65 11.07 -0.72
N PRO A 208 -7.14 10.46 0.37
CA PRO A 208 -6.54 9.15 0.31
C PRO A 208 -7.56 8.09 -0.08
N LYS A 209 -7.09 7.03 -0.75
CA LYS A 209 -7.87 5.84 -1.07
C LYS A 209 -7.43 4.66 -0.23
N PHE A 210 -8.40 3.89 0.27
CA PHE A 210 -8.17 2.87 1.26
C PHE A 210 -8.30 1.46 0.68
N PHE A 211 -7.39 0.58 1.09
CA PHE A 211 -7.32 -0.79 0.61
C PHE A 211 -6.96 -1.76 1.74
N VAL A 212 -7.31 -3.03 1.56
CA VAL A 212 -6.74 -4.15 2.31
C VAL A 212 -6.00 -5.05 1.34
N THR A 213 -4.80 -5.48 1.71
CA THR A 213 -3.98 -6.31 0.82
C THR A 213 -3.31 -7.45 1.55
N THR A 214 -3.08 -8.53 0.82
CA THR A 214 -2.23 -9.64 1.26
C THR A 214 -1.57 -10.29 0.04
N ILE A 215 -0.39 -10.87 0.24
CA ILE A 215 0.28 -11.63 -0.82
C ILE A 215 -0.45 -12.95 -1.15
N HIS A 216 -1.32 -13.42 -0.27
CA HIS A 216 -2.06 -14.69 -0.44
C HIS A 216 -3.33 -14.53 -1.28
N ARG A 217 -3.75 -13.29 -1.55
CA ARG A 217 -4.96 -12.95 -2.33
C ARG A 217 -4.60 -11.96 -3.43
N PRO A 218 -4.08 -12.44 -4.57
CA PRO A 218 -3.63 -11.60 -5.68
C PRO A 218 -4.68 -10.58 -6.12
N THR A 219 -5.95 -10.97 -6.15
CA THR A 219 -7.07 -10.12 -6.56
C THR A 219 -7.13 -8.81 -5.77
N LEU A 220 -6.97 -8.88 -4.44
CA LEU A 220 -6.95 -7.70 -3.57
C LEU A 220 -5.64 -6.93 -3.68
N LEU A 221 -4.52 -7.64 -3.86
CA LEU A 221 -3.20 -7.06 -4.02
C LEU A 221 -3.08 -6.17 -5.27
N GLU A 222 -3.83 -6.48 -6.33
CA GLU A 222 -3.85 -5.73 -7.58
C GLU A 222 -4.60 -4.41 -7.49
N LEU A 223 -5.62 -4.29 -6.63
CA LEU A 223 -6.54 -3.14 -6.62
C LEU A 223 -5.83 -1.77 -6.50
N PRO A 224 -4.84 -1.58 -5.60
CA PRO A 224 -4.08 -0.33 -5.56
C PRO A 224 -3.40 0.02 -6.89
N TRP A 225 -2.89 -1.00 -7.59
CA TRP A 225 -2.18 -0.82 -8.85
C TRP A 225 -3.12 -0.55 -10.01
N ILE A 226 -4.29 -1.20 -10.03
CA ILE A 226 -5.34 -0.94 -11.01
C ILE A 226 -5.85 0.50 -10.84
N TYR A 227 -6.08 0.94 -9.60
CA TYR A 227 -6.44 2.32 -9.31
C TYR A 227 -5.37 3.27 -9.87
N LEU A 228 -4.10 3.07 -9.50
CA LEU A 228 -3.01 3.89 -10.00
C LEU A 228 -2.92 3.86 -11.54
N GLY A 229 -3.08 2.71 -12.17
CA GLY A 229 -3.08 2.57 -13.63
C GLY A 229 -4.20 3.34 -14.33
N ALA A 230 -5.34 3.50 -13.68
CA ALA A 230 -6.45 4.29 -14.20
C ALA A 230 -6.13 5.80 -14.18
N TYR A 231 -5.37 6.29 -13.19
CA TYR A 231 -5.18 7.73 -12.95
C TYR A 231 -3.80 8.28 -13.27
N LEU A 232 -2.73 7.47 -13.19
CA LEU A 232 -1.40 7.86 -13.63
C LEU A 232 -1.46 8.07 -15.15
N ALA A 233 -1.58 9.31 -15.60
CA ALA A 233 -1.46 9.66 -17.01
C ALA A 233 -0.08 9.19 -17.51
N ASN A 234 0.00 8.80 -18.78
CA ASN A 234 1.31 8.62 -19.41
C ASN A 234 1.95 10.02 -19.42
N ALA A 235 2.85 10.28 -18.48
CA ALA A 235 3.69 11.47 -18.51
C ALA A 235 4.70 11.36 -19.65
#